data_AF-A0A858BQD1-F1
#
_entry.id   AF-A0A858BQD1-F1
#
_cell.length_a   1.000
_cell.length_b   1.000
_cell.length_c   1.000
_cell.angle_alpha   90.00
_cell.angle_beta   90.00
_cell.angle_gamma   90.00
#
_symmetry.space_group_name_H-M   'P 1'
#
loop_
_entity.id
_entity.type
_entity.pdbx_description
1 polymer ?
#
loop_
_entity_poly.entity_id
_entity_poly.type
_entity_poly.pdbx_seq_one_letter_code
_entity_poly.pdbx_strand_id
1 'polypeptide(L)'
;MNVKLSGNYRHPLGDIRNSAAYQGGGSKKTTAANTGLAYSFRNLLADKEGTITPTASTGSVRTDTLTLTGSDPMRQKLKELQELHEKTDYSDMTDVEIEKLLEERYESAFPNHRGKILVNMIKYQDIGKQHWENLRQTVKSPKSINLYGEAAKERNRIVLGYDGLSKEEMVKKIQADVPDDGSLVSKAEVMARLNAVGAISDEAFTAFTCTISAIKKQAYIDEFQPLRFDKATIEHYDRWERNGGIDDMETTWSQVKEYMYDSLDLGAQYGEVVQREIDDLLEELITSEK
;
A
#
# COMPACT_ATOMS: atom_id res chain seq x y z
N MET A 1 -14.78 -19.20 29.09
CA MET A 1 -13.63 -19.88 28.44
C MET A 1 -12.77 -18.77 27.87
N ASN A 2 -11.62 -18.48 28.48
CA ASN A 2 -10.80 -17.31 28.15
C ASN A 2 -9.95 -17.58 26.91
N VAL A 3 -10.31 -17.00 25.78
CA VAL A 3 -9.45 -16.95 24.59
C VAL A 3 -8.80 -15.57 24.58
N LYS A 4 -7.53 -15.51 25.00
CA LYS A 4 -6.65 -14.36 24.73
C LYS A 4 -6.32 -14.38 23.23
N LEU A 5 -6.94 -13.52 22.45
CA LEU A 5 -6.48 -13.21 21.09
C LEU A 5 -5.43 -12.10 21.20
N SER A 6 -4.16 -12.50 21.26
CA SER A 6 -3.03 -11.58 21.02
C SER A 6 -2.87 -11.41 19.51
N GLY A 7 -3.69 -10.55 18.92
CA GLY A 7 -3.58 -10.17 17.51
C GLY A 7 -2.57 -9.04 17.34
N ASN A 8 -1.30 -9.37 17.14
CA ASN A 8 -0.33 -8.42 16.60
C ASN A 8 -0.63 -8.25 15.11
N TYR A 9 -1.57 -7.37 14.77
CA TYR A 9 -1.80 -6.96 13.38
C TYR A 9 -0.62 -6.08 12.94
N ARG A 10 0.11 -6.55 11.93
CA ARG A 10 1.26 -5.86 11.34
C ARG A 10 0.80 -5.08 10.12
N HIS A 11 1.20 -3.82 10.06
CA HIS A 11 0.97 -2.92 8.94
C HIS A 11 1.41 -3.56 7.60
N PRO A 12 0.69 -3.42 6.48
CA PRO A 12 1.05 -4.02 5.20
C PRO A 12 2.36 -3.49 4.58
N LEU A 13 2.84 -2.29 4.96
CA LEU A 13 4.23 -1.85 4.66
C LEU A 13 5.29 -2.51 5.58
N GLY A 14 4.87 -3.13 6.68
CA GLY A 14 5.70 -3.95 7.57
C GLY A 14 5.95 -5.37 7.04
N ASP A 15 5.09 -5.88 6.18
CA ASP A 15 5.14 -7.25 5.63
C ASP A 15 5.92 -7.41 4.32
N ILE A 16 6.65 -6.36 3.89
CA ILE A 16 7.72 -6.51 2.88
C ILE A 16 8.92 -7.32 3.43
N ARG A 17 8.88 -7.75 4.71
CA ARG A 17 9.90 -8.62 5.30
C ARG A 17 9.47 -10.10 5.27
N ASN A 18 10.17 -10.88 4.44
CA ASN A 18 10.26 -12.35 4.36
C ASN A 18 9.22 -13.10 3.51
N SER A 19 9.42 -13.08 2.19
CA SER A 19 9.12 -14.24 1.33
C SER A 19 10.41 -14.97 0.92
N ALA A 20 11.19 -15.42 1.90
CA ALA A 20 12.30 -16.35 1.67
C ALA A 20 12.63 -17.14 2.95
N ALA A 21 11.78 -18.11 3.32
CA ALA A 21 12.20 -19.32 4.06
C ALA A 21 10.98 -20.22 4.32
N TYR A 22 10.71 -21.13 3.39
CA TYR A 22 10.08 -22.41 3.72
C TYR A 22 11.09 -23.50 3.38
N GLN A 23 11.78 -24.01 4.40
CA GLN A 23 12.31 -25.38 4.46
C GLN A 23 12.78 -25.67 5.88
N GLY A 24 12.24 -26.76 6.46
CA GLY A 24 12.46 -27.12 7.85
C GLY A 24 13.77 -27.85 8.14
N GLY A 25 14.02 -28.05 9.44
CA GLY A 25 14.86 -29.12 9.96
C GLY A 25 16.17 -28.69 10.65
N GLY A 26 16.18 -28.76 11.99
CA GLY A 26 17.29 -29.35 12.76
C GLY A 26 18.64 -28.61 12.93
N SER A 27 18.89 -28.21 14.19
CA SER A 27 20.19 -28.25 14.91
C SER A 27 21.29 -27.17 14.72
N LYS A 28 21.43 -26.38 15.81
CA LYS A 28 22.62 -25.86 16.52
C LYS A 28 23.77 -25.12 15.79
N LYS A 29 23.91 -23.85 16.22
CA LYS A 29 25.13 -23.01 16.47
C LYS A 29 26.28 -23.04 15.45
N THR A 30 26.58 -21.88 14.86
CA THR A 30 27.80 -21.08 15.16
C THR A 30 27.81 -19.75 14.39
N THR A 31 28.55 -18.81 14.96
CA THR A 31 28.80 -17.41 14.59
C THR A 31 29.35 -17.24 13.18
N ALA A 32 28.70 -16.43 12.33
CA ALA A 32 29.31 -15.78 11.16
C ALA A 32 28.50 -14.54 10.75
N ALA A 33 29.21 -13.50 10.35
CA ALA A 33 28.76 -12.12 10.25
C ALA A 33 27.69 -11.85 9.17
N ASN A 34 26.82 -10.88 9.48
CA ASN A 34 25.85 -10.20 8.62
C ASN A 34 26.46 -9.78 7.27
N THR A 35 26.43 -10.66 6.27
CA THR A 35 26.79 -10.32 4.87
C THR A 35 25.80 -10.88 3.84
N GLY A 36 24.68 -11.47 4.28
CA GLY A 36 23.73 -12.14 3.38
C GLY A 36 22.49 -11.36 2.94
N LEU A 37 22.33 -10.08 3.31
CA LEU A 37 21.07 -9.34 3.11
C LEU A 37 21.16 -8.04 2.29
N ALA A 38 22.27 -7.79 1.61
CA ALA A 38 22.39 -6.66 0.67
C ALA A 38 22.04 -7.09 -0.77
N TYR A 39 20.80 -7.51 -1.00
CA TYR A 39 20.25 -7.56 -2.36
C TYR A 39 19.73 -6.16 -2.70
N SER A 40 20.55 -5.35 -3.38
CA SER A 40 20.13 -4.01 -3.81
C SER A 40 18.98 -4.09 -4.81
N PHE A 41 18.01 -3.18 -4.77
CA PHE A 41 16.87 -3.13 -5.69
C PHE A 41 17.28 -3.09 -7.18
N ARG A 42 18.48 -2.55 -7.48
CA ARG A 42 19.10 -2.65 -8.82
C ARG A 42 19.15 -4.09 -9.34
N ASN A 43 19.45 -5.07 -8.48
CA ASN A 43 19.48 -6.49 -8.87
C ASN A 43 18.07 -7.03 -9.16
N LEU A 44 17.06 -6.54 -8.43
CA LEU A 44 15.66 -6.92 -8.62
C LEU A 44 15.07 -6.39 -9.94
N LEU A 45 15.51 -5.21 -10.37
CA LEU A 45 15.20 -4.67 -11.70
C LEU A 45 16.00 -5.41 -12.80
N ALA A 46 17.30 -5.64 -12.58
CA ALA A 46 18.18 -6.30 -13.54
C ALA A 46 17.79 -7.77 -13.81
N ASP A 47 17.38 -8.52 -12.79
CA ASP A 47 16.91 -9.92 -12.93
C ASP A 47 15.64 -10.04 -13.80
N LYS A 48 14.93 -8.92 -14.06
CA LYS A 48 13.75 -8.85 -14.93
C LYS A 48 14.02 -8.18 -16.29
N GLU A 49 15.25 -7.74 -16.59
CA GLU A 49 15.67 -7.10 -17.85
C GLU A 49 16.12 -8.11 -18.94
N GLY A 50 15.41 -9.24 -19.07
CA GLY A 50 15.61 -10.15 -20.20
C GLY A 50 15.34 -9.47 -21.55
N THR A 51 16.43 -8.97 -22.18
CA THR A 51 16.61 -8.56 -23.59
C THR A 51 15.55 -7.63 -24.20
N ILE A 52 15.80 -6.32 -24.16
CA ILE A 52 15.33 -5.39 -25.21
C ILE A 52 16.45 -4.38 -25.50
N THR A 53 16.96 -4.38 -26.74
CA THR A 53 18.04 -3.50 -27.20
C THR A 53 17.46 -2.13 -27.60
N PRO A 54 17.96 -0.98 -27.10
CA PRO A 54 17.46 0.33 -27.52
C PRO A 54 18.33 0.96 -28.62
N THR A 55 17.68 1.51 -29.64
CA THR A 55 18.30 2.37 -30.67
C THR A 55 18.13 3.83 -30.28
N ALA A 56 19.20 4.61 -30.38
CA ALA A 56 19.31 5.99 -29.93
C ALA A 56 18.62 7.02 -30.85
N SER A 57 18.16 8.14 -30.28
CA SER A 57 18.09 9.44 -30.96
C SER A 57 18.09 10.60 -29.95
N THR A 58 18.94 11.56 -30.25
CA THR A 58 19.34 12.78 -29.53
C THR A 58 18.33 13.93 -29.63
N GLY A 59 18.27 14.81 -28.60
CA GLY A 59 17.76 16.18 -28.75
C GLY A 59 17.22 16.82 -27.47
N SER A 60 17.93 17.83 -26.95
CA SER A 60 17.67 18.56 -25.70
C SER A 60 16.55 19.60 -25.81
N VAL A 61 15.59 19.59 -24.87
CA VAL A 61 14.86 20.78 -24.37
C VAL A 61 14.58 20.59 -22.87
N ARG A 62 14.96 21.58 -22.05
CA ARG A 62 14.62 21.65 -20.62
C ARG A 62 13.12 21.93 -20.44
N THR A 63 12.42 20.92 -19.96
CA THR A 63 11.11 21.01 -19.30
C THR A 63 11.00 19.78 -18.40
N ASP A 64 10.89 19.97 -17.08
CA ASP A 64 10.67 18.91 -16.09
C ASP A 64 9.27 18.31 -16.29
N THR A 65 9.13 17.53 -17.35
CA THR A 65 7.90 16.81 -17.66
C THR A 65 8.33 15.46 -18.24
N LEU A 66 8.32 14.45 -17.37
CA LEU A 66 8.67 13.07 -17.68
C LEU A 66 7.98 12.64 -18.98
N THR A 67 8.77 12.46 -20.04
CA THR A 67 8.29 12.04 -21.36
C THR A 67 8.40 10.51 -21.44
N LEU A 68 7.27 9.83 -21.30
CA LEU A 68 7.15 8.37 -21.22
C LEU A 68 7.42 7.72 -22.59
N THR A 69 8.32 6.72 -22.65
CA THR A 69 8.57 5.92 -23.87
C THR A 69 8.78 4.45 -23.54
N GLY A 70 7.84 3.61 -24.01
CA GLY A 70 8.14 2.28 -24.59
C GLY A 70 8.48 1.08 -23.69
N SER A 71 8.45 1.18 -22.36
CA SER A 71 8.54 0.02 -21.44
C SER A 71 7.34 0.01 -20.49
N ASP A 72 7.09 -1.10 -19.77
CA ASP A 72 6.04 -1.19 -18.72
C ASP A 72 5.99 0.14 -17.94
N PRO A 73 4.92 0.95 -18.11
CA PRO A 73 4.92 2.34 -17.63
C PRO A 73 5.21 2.45 -16.13
N MET A 74 4.86 1.42 -15.36
CA MET A 74 5.18 1.35 -13.94
C MET A 74 6.68 1.17 -13.70
N ARG A 75 7.32 0.22 -14.39
CA ARG A 75 8.77 -0.02 -14.23
C ARG A 75 9.59 1.18 -14.67
N GLN A 76 9.20 1.84 -15.76
CA GLN A 76 9.85 3.06 -16.21
C GLN A 76 9.81 4.13 -15.12
N LYS A 77 8.62 4.40 -14.57
CA LYS A 77 8.46 5.38 -13.47
C LYS A 77 9.26 5.01 -12.22
N LEU A 78 9.30 3.73 -11.84
CA LEU A 78 10.14 3.26 -10.71
C LEU A 78 11.63 3.49 -10.97
N LYS A 79 12.10 3.26 -12.20
CA LYS A 79 13.49 3.53 -12.59
C LYS A 79 13.80 5.02 -12.56
N GLU A 80 12.92 5.86 -13.09
CA GLU A 80 13.08 7.32 -13.08
C GLU A 80 13.10 7.87 -11.65
N LEU A 81 12.23 7.38 -10.77
CA LEU A 81 12.26 7.71 -9.34
C LEU A 81 13.57 7.26 -8.67
N GLN A 82 14.09 6.09 -9.01
CA GLN A 82 15.37 5.61 -8.50
C GLN A 82 16.51 6.56 -8.91
N GLU A 83 16.56 6.94 -10.19
CA GLU A 83 17.58 7.86 -10.70
C GLU A 83 17.47 9.25 -10.07
N LEU A 84 16.25 9.73 -9.84
CA LEU A 84 16.02 10.99 -9.12
C LEU A 84 16.49 10.89 -7.67
N HIS A 85 16.20 9.78 -7.00
CA HIS A 85 16.63 9.49 -5.64
C HIS A 85 18.16 9.50 -5.51
N GLU A 86 18.87 8.81 -6.41
CA GLU A 86 20.35 8.74 -6.41
C GLU A 86 21.03 10.10 -6.67
N LYS A 87 20.36 11.02 -7.35
CA LYS A 87 20.87 12.37 -7.65
C LYS A 87 20.47 13.42 -6.61
N THR A 88 19.59 13.09 -5.68
CA THR A 88 19.11 14.04 -4.67
C THR A 88 20.11 14.14 -3.53
N ASP A 89 20.49 15.36 -3.17
CA ASP A 89 21.28 15.61 -1.96
C ASP A 89 20.36 15.74 -0.74
N TYR A 90 20.60 14.89 0.25
CA TYR A 90 19.82 14.82 1.50
C TYR A 90 20.63 15.31 2.72
N SER A 91 21.87 15.79 2.53
CA SER A 91 22.79 16.11 3.64
C SER A 91 22.18 17.09 4.65
N ASP A 92 21.46 18.09 4.15
CA ASP A 92 20.95 19.20 4.94
C ASP A 92 19.50 19.00 5.40
N MET A 93 18.86 17.89 5.01
CA MET A 93 17.47 17.58 5.36
C MET A 93 17.39 16.77 6.65
N THR A 94 16.38 17.04 7.46
CA THR A 94 15.98 16.20 8.60
C THR A 94 15.30 14.92 8.11
N ASP A 95 15.21 13.91 8.97
CA ASP A 95 14.50 12.66 8.64
C ASP A 95 13.04 12.90 8.23
N VAL A 96 12.35 13.89 8.83
CA VAL A 96 10.96 14.24 8.48
C VAL A 96 10.90 14.82 7.07
N GLU A 97 11.82 15.74 6.75
CA GLU A 97 11.86 16.37 5.43
C GLU A 97 12.22 15.38 4.33
N ILE A 98 13.12 14.43 4.62
CA ILE A 98 13.46 13.33 3.71
C ILE A 98 12.23 12.46 3.44
N GLU A 99 11.54 12.04 4.50
CA GLU A 99 10.37 11.17 4.41
C GLU A 99 9.22 11.86 3.66
N LYS A 100 8.95 13.13 3.97
CA LYS A 100 7.96 13.95 3.27
C LYS A 100 8.29 14.09 1.78
N LEU A 101 9.54 14.40 1.43
CA LEU A 101 9.96 14.53 0.04
C LEU A 101 9.79 13.22 -0.73
N LEU A 102 10.15 12.08 -0.13
CA LEU A 102 9.98 10.78 -0.76
C LEU A 102 8.50 10.46 -0.97
N GLU A 103 7.67 10.67 0.06
CA GLU A 103 6.23 10.50 -0.02
C GLU A 103 5.60 11.31 -1.16
N GLU A 104 5.91 12.60 -1.25
CA GLU A 104 5.41 13.50 -2.30
C GLU A 104 5.81 13.01 -3.71
N ARG A 105 7.04 12.49 -3.87
CA ARG A 105 7.51 11.95 -5.15
C ARG A 105 6.78 10.68 -5.55
N TYR A 106 6.57 9.75 -4.61
CA TYR A 106 5.85 8.51 -4.89
C TYR A 106 4.39 8.78 -5.19
N GLU A 107 3.74 9.66 -4.43
CA GLU A 107 2.35 10.03 -4.67
C GLU A 107 2.18 10.77 -6.01
N SER A 108 3.13 11.65 -6.38
CA SER A 108 3.12 12.32 -7.69
C SER A 108 3.31 11.33 -8.85
N ALA A 109 4.23 10.37 -8.73
CA ALA A 109 4.49 9.39 -9.77
C ALA A 109 3.38 8.33 -9.90
N PHE A 110 2.82 7.94 -8.74
CA PHE A 110 1.79 6.92 -8.58
C PHE A 110 0.66 7.43 -7.67
N PRO A 111 -0.27 8.24 -8.21
CA PRO A 111 -1.43 8.68 -7.45
C PRO A 111 -2.23 7.50 -6.91
N ASN A 112 -2.70 7.62 -5.67
CA ASN A 112 -3.49 6.61 -4.96
C ASN A 112 -2.77 5.24 -4.86
N HIS A 113 -1.44 5.23 -4.74
CA HIS A 113 -0.68 3.99 -4.74
C HIS A 113 -0.97 3.09 -3.54
N ARG A 114 -1.38 3.64 -2.39
CA ARG A 114 -1.76 2.82 -1.23
C ARG A 114 -3.05 2.07 -1.53
N GLY A 115 -4.05 2.76 -2.07
CA GLY A 115 -5.30 2.17 -2.55
C GLY A 115 -5.04 1.08 -3.60
N LYS A 116 -4.20 1.36 -4.59
CA LYS A 116 -3.80 0.37 -5.61
C LYS A 116 -3.13 -0.87 -5.02
N ILE A 117 -2.25 -0.71 -4.03
CA ILE A 117 -1.62 -1.84 -3.35
C ILE A 117 -2.64 -2.66 -2.55
N LEU A 118 -3.60 -2.01 -1.87
CA LEU A 118 -4.66 -2.72 -1.14
C LEU A 118 -5.58 -3.51 -2.09
N VAL A 119 -5.96 -2.91 -3.21
CA VAL A 119 -6.87 -3.50 -4.19
C VAL A 119 -6.16 -4.60 -5.01
N ASN A 120 -4.93 -4.37 -5.47
CA ASN A 120 -4.18 -5.31 -6.31
C ASN A 120 -2.70 -5.42 -5.90
N MET A 121 -2.46 -5.96 -4.69
CA MET A 121 -1.14 -6.09 -4.10
C MET A 121 -0.11 -6.74 -5.04
N ILE A 122 -0.46 -7.83 -5.74
CA ILE A 122 0.53 -8.56 -6.55
C ILE A 122 1.08 -7.68 -7.69
N LYS A 123 0.24 -6.83 -8.29
CA LYS A 123 0.60 -5.90 -9.37
C LYS A 123 1.44 -4.73 -8.87
N TYR A 124 1.06 -4.12 -7.74
CA TYR A 124 1.64 -2.85 -7.28
C TYR A 124 2.65 -2.93 -6.12
N GLN A 125 2.87 -4.11 -5.52
CA GLN A 125 3.79 -4.28 -4.39
C GLN A 125 5.21 -3.74 -4.64
N ASP A 126 5.68 -3.72 -5.89
CA ASP A 126 7.03 -3.24 -6.22
C ASP A 126 7.16 -1.72 -5.97
N ILE A 127 6.06 -0.96 -6.03
CA ILE A 127 6.03 0.46 -5.63
C ILE A 127 6.32 0.60 -4.14
N GLY A 128 5.58 -0.12 -3.28
CA GLY A 128 5.76 -0.08 -1.83
C GLY A 128 7.15 -0.58 -1.39
N LYS A 129 7.67 -1.61 -2.08
CA LYS A 129 9.03 -2.12 -1.84
C LYS A 129 10.10 -1.07 -2.12
N GLN A 130 10.04 -0.42 -3.27
CA GLN A 130 11.01 0.61 -3.62
C GLN A 130 10.92 1.81 -2.69
N HIS A 131 9.69 2.25 -2.38
CA HIS A 131 9.48 3.37 -1.47
C HIS A 131 10.12 3.12 -0.11
N TRP A 132 9.86 1.94 0.47
CA TRP A 132 10.40 1.58 1.77
C TRP A 132 11.92 1.40 1.77
N GLU A 133 12.47 0.89 0.68
CA GLU A 133 13.92 0.75 0.54
C GLU A 133 14.60 2.12 0.42
N ASN A 134 14.04 3.04 -0.37
CA ASN A 134 14.57 4.41 -0.47
C ASN A 134 14.53 5.11 0.89
N LEU A 135 13.44 4.96 1.67
CA LEU A 135 13.37 5.48 3.03
C LEU A 135 14.51 4.93 3.90
N ARG A 136 14.75 3.62 3.89
CA ARG A 136 15.81 2.99 4.68
C ARG A 136 17.22 3.41 4.29
N GLN A 137 17.45 3.68 3.01
CA GLN A 137 18.75 4.11 2.52
C GLN A 137 19.04 5.58 2.82
N THR A 138 17.99 6.40 2.97
CA THR A 138 18.13 7.86 3.05
C THR A 138 17.99 8.41 4.46
N VAL A 139 17.02 7.89 5.23
CA VAL A 139 16.74 8.39 6.57
C VAL A 139 17.95 8.12 7.48
N LYS A 140 18.41 9.17 8.16
CA LYS A 140 19.66 9.15 8.92
C LYS A 140 19.54 8.27 10.17
N SER A 141 18.39 8.29 10.84
CA SER A 141 18.12 7.43 11.99
C SER A 141 17.15 6.30 11.62
N PRO A 142 17.59 5.03 11.69
CA PRO A 142 16.70 3.89 11.47
C PRO A 142 15.50 3.86 12.42
N LYS A 143 15.60 4.49 13.60
CA LYS A 143 14.49 4.58 14.56
C LYS A 143 13.38 5.51 14.08
N SER A 144 13.68 6.44 13.19
CA SER A 144 12.70 7.42 12.68
C SER A 144 11.67 6.78 11.74
N ILE A 145 12.03 5.66 11.11
CA ILE A 145 11.13 4.90 10.23
C ILE A 145 10.69 3.55 10.82
N ASN A 146 11.43 2.94 11.75
CA ASN A 146 10.98 1.70 12.41
C ASN A 146 10.05 1.99 13.60
N LEU A 147 8.97 2.74 13.35
CA LEU A 147 7.93 3.08 14.34
C LEU A 147 6.74 2.13 14.24
N TYR A 148 5.99 1.99 15.34
CA TYR A 148 4.79 1.15 15.42
C TYR A 148 3.70 1.83 16.26
N GLY A 149 2.45 1.46 16.03
CA GLY A 149 1.29 1.97 16.77
C GLY A 149 1.19 3.50 16.71
N GLU A 150 0.84 4.12 17.83
CA GLU A 150 0.66 5.57 17.91
C GLU A 150 1.90 6.38 17.53
N ALA A 151 3.11 5.87 17.77
CA ALA A 151 4.32 6.58 17.36
C ALA A 151 4.44 6.67 15.82
N ALA A 152 4.01 5.63 15.10
CA ALA A 152 3.97 5.66 13.63
C ALA A 152 2.86 6.60 13.13
N LYS A 153 1.67 6.56 13.75
CA LYS A 153 0.54 7.43 13.42
C LYS A 153 0.87 8.92 13.62
N GLU A 154 1.53 9.25 14.73
CA GLU A 154 2.00 10.61 15.01
C GLU A 154 3.03 11.09 13.97
N ARG A 155 3.99 10.23 13.64
CA ARG A 155 4.97 10.53 12.60
C ARG A 155 4.30 10.80 11.25
N ASN A 156 3.34 9.96 10.87
CA ASN A 156 2.58 10.11 9.63
C ASN A 156 1.75 11.40 9.62
N ARG A 157 1.15 11.81 10.75
CA ARG A 157 0.47 13.10 10.85
C ARG A 157 1.40 14.26 10.50
N ILE A 158 2.62 14.26 11.02
CA ILE A 158 3.61 15.31 10.72
C ILE A 158 4.04 15.27 9.24
N VAL A 159 4.44 14.09 8.76
CA VAL A 159 4.96 13.90 7.40
C VAL A 159 3.92 14.28 6.34
N LEU A 160 2.68 13.86 6.54
CA LEU A 160 1.60 14.04 5.59
C LEU A 160 0.83 15.36 5.79
N GLY A 161 1.18 16.17 6.78
CA GLY A 161 0.59 17.50 7.00
C GLY A 161 -0.79 17.48 7.67
N TYR A 162 -1.04 16.51 8.55
CA TYR A 162 -2.23 16.40 9.40
C TYR A 162 -1.96 16.69 10.89
N ASP A 163 -0.76 17.19 11.23
CA ASP A 163 -0.41 17.54 12.61
C ASP A 163 -1.35 18.63 13.17
N GLY A 164 -1.75 18.45 14.43
CA GLY A 164 -2.68 19.35 15.12
C GLY A 164 -4.16 19.27 14.72
N LEU A 165 -4.54 18.44 13.75
CA LEU A 165 -5.93 18.27 13.32
C LEU A 165 -6.72 17.29 14.20
N SER A 166 -8.01 17.56 14.39
CA SER A 166 -8.95 16.59 14.98
C SER A 166 -9.19 15.39 14.03
N LYS A 167 -9.81 14.32 14.54
CA LYS A 167 -10.16 13.16 13.70
C LYS A 167 -11.09 13.57 12.55
N GLU A 168 -12.10 14.37 12.85
CA GLU A 168 -13.09 14.86 11.88
C GLU A 168 -12.44 15.80 10.85
N GLU A 169 -11.49 16.65 11.27
CA GLU A 169 -10.73 17.49 10.35
C GLU A 169 -9.82 16.65 9.44
N MET A 170 -9.19 15.59 9.97
CA MET A 170 -8.41 14.64 9.19
C MET A 170 -9.26 13.92 8.15
N VAL A 171 -10.46 13.43 8.53
CA VAL A 171 -11.39 12.77 7.59
C VAL A 171 -11.72 13.70 6.42
N LYS A 172 -12.19 14.91 6.70
CA LYS A 172 -12.56 15.88 5.66
C LYS A 172 -11.39 16.27 4.77
N LYS A 173 -10.22 16.49 5.37
CA LYS A 173 -9.01 16.83 4.60
C LYS A 173 -8.57 15.67 3.71
N ILE A 174 -8.58 14.44 4.21
CA ILE A 174 -8.22 13.25 3.42
C ILE A 174 -9.19 13.07 2.24
N GLN A 175 -10.50 13.25 2.45
CA GLN A 175 -11.48 13.20 1.37
C GLN A 175 -11.26 14.29 0.32
N ALA A 176 -10.85 15.49 0.72
CA ALA A 176 -10.51 16.55 -0.22
C ALA A 176 -9.20 16.28 -0.98
N ASP A 177 -8.22 15.67 -0.31
CA ASP A 177 -6.90 15.36 -0.86
C ASP A 177 -6.91 14.12 -1.79
N VAL A 178 -7.91 13.24 -1.65
CA VAL A 178 -8.11 12.04 -2.48
C VAL A 178 -9.35 12.23 -3.36
N PRO A 179 -9.20 12.59 -4.65
CA PRO A 179 -10.34 12.77 -5.53
C PRO A 179 -11.21 11.51 -5.58
N ASP A 180 -12.50 11.65 -5.29
CA ASP A 180 -13.45 10.57 -5.52
C ASP A 180 -13.77 10.49 -7.02
N ASP A 181 -13.13 9.54 -7.67
CA ASP A 181 -13.33 9.19 -9.08
C ASP A 181 -14.35 8.06 -9.28
N GLY A 182 -15.07 7.66 -8.23
CA GLY A 182 -16.00 6.53 -8.27
C GLY A 182 -15.35 5.15 -8.17
N SER A 183 -14.01 5.06 -8.17
CA SER A 183 -13.31 3.77 -8.10
C SER A 183 -13.24 3.19 -6.68
N LEU A 184 -13.08 1.86 -6.58
CA LEU A 184 -12.71 1.20 -5.32
C LEU A 184 -11.31 1.62 -4.85
N VAL A 185 -10.41 1.95 -5.79
CA VAL A 185 -9.05 2.40 -5.50
C VAL A 185 -9.03 3.70 -4.71
N SER A 186 -9.86 4.70 -5.07
CA SER A 186 -9.94 5.96 -4.32
C SER A 186 -10.47 5.74 -2.90
N LYS A 187 -11.46 4.86 -2.72
CA LYS A 187 -12.00 4.48 -1.41
C LYS A 187 -10.98 3.73 -0.56
N ALA A 188 -10.22 2.83 -1.17
CA ALA A 188 -9.11 2.15 -0.51
C ALA A 188 -7.98 3.12 -0.11
N GLU A 189 -7.70 4.14 -0.94
CA GLU A 189 -6.73 5.19 -0.61
C GLU A 189 -7.19 6.02 0.59
N VAL A 190 -8.46 6.42 0.63
CA VAL A 190 -9.05 7.14 1.79
C VAL A 190 -8.85 6.32 3.07
N MET A 191 -9.27 5.05 3.07
CA MET A 191 -9.12 4.18 4.26
C MET A 191 -7.66 3.97 4.66
N ALA A 192 -6.76 3.83 3.69
CA ALA A 192 -5.33 3.69 3.94
C ALA A 192 -4.76 4.94 4.63
N ARG A 193 -5.12 6.14 4.14
CA ARG A 193 -4.67 7.41 4.74
C ARG A 193 -5.25 7.62 6.13
N LEU A 194 -6.54 7.34 6.31
CA LEU A 194 -7.21 7.42 7.62
C LEU A 194 -6.53 6.54 8.67
N ASN A 195 -6.18 5.30 8.32
CA ASN A 195 -5.47 4.40 9.24
C ASN A 195 -4.04 4.90 9.50
N ALA A 196 -3.34 5.33 8.45
CA ALA A 196 -1.96 5.80 8.55
C ALA A 196 -1.81 6.97 9.54
N VAL A 197 -2.80 7.88 9.60
CA VAL A 197 -2.78 9.04 10.51
C VAL A 197 -3.51 8.80 11.83
N GLY A 198 -4.07 7.60 12.04
CA GLY A 198 -4.79 7.25 13.26
C GLY A 198 -6.17 7.90 13.40
N ALA A 199 -6.79 8.32 12.31
CA ALA A 199 -8.19 8.79 12.30
C ALA A 199 -9.15 7.63 12.59
N ILE A 200 -8.80 6.41 12.14
CA ILE A 200 -9.52 5.17 12.41
C ILE A 200 -8.63 4.14 13.15
N SER A 201 -9.28 3.22 13.87
CA SER A 201 -8.61 2.08 14.52
C SER A 201 -7.99 1.11 13.51
N ASP A 202 -7.04 0.30 13.99
CA ASP A 202 -6.43 -0.74 13.17
C ASP A 202 -7.43 -1.89 12.91
N GLU A 203 -8.35 -2.12 13.85
CA GLU A 203 -9.46 -3.04 13.73
C GLU A 203 -10.46 -2.60 12.65
N ALA A 204 -10.86 -1.32 12.63
CA ALA A 204 -11.73 -0.78 11.58
C ALA A 204 -11.09 -0.90 10.20
N PHE A 205 -9.80 -0.58 10.09
CA PHE A 205 -9.04 -0.77 8.86
C PHE A 205 -8.94 -2.24 8.45
N THR A 206 -8.74 -3.15 9.41
CA THR A 206 -8.72 -4.60 9.15
C THR A 206 -10.05 -5.08 8.57
N ALA A 207 -11.18 -4.69 9.16
CA ALA A 207 -12.50 -5.02 8.62
C ALA A 207 -12.68 -4.53 7.17
N PHE A 208 -12.20 -3.32 6.87
CA PHE A 208 -12.20 -2.81 5.49
C PHE A 208 -11.33 -3.65 4.54
N THR A 209 -10.11 -4.03 4.93
CA THR A 209 -9.25 -4.89 4.09
C THR A 209 -9.83 -6.30 3.86
N CYS A 210 -10.55 -6.84 4.85
CA CYS A 210 -11.30 -8.09 4.70
C CYS A 210 -12.46 -7.91 3.68
N THR A 211 -13.13 -6.76 3.70
CA THR A 211 -14.18 -6.41 2.74
C THR A 211 -13.62 -6.34 1.31
N ILE A 212 -12.47 -5.69 1.10
CA ILE A 212 -11.78 -5.69 -0.21
C ILE A 212 -11.49 -7.13 -0.68
N SER A 213 -11.01 -7.99 0.22
CA SER A 213 -10.73 -9.40 -0.11
C SER A 213 -12.00 -10.17 -0.51
N ALA A 214 -13.13 -9.89 0.16
CA ALA A 214 -14.43 -10.47 -0.20
C ALA A 214 -14.91 -9.98 -1.58
N ILE A 215 -14.83 -8.67 -1.83
CA ILE A 215 -15.16 -8.05 -3.12
C ILE A 215 -14.34 -8.67 -4.25
N LYS A 216 -13.01 -8.78 -4.09
CA LYS A 216 -12.12 -9.39 -5.08
C LYS A 216 -12.51 -10.83 -5.40
N LYS A 217 -12.76 -11.63 -4.36
CA LYS A 217 -13.15 -13.02 -4.52
C LYS A 217 -14.49 -13.14 -5.26
N GLN A 218 -15.45 -12.29 -4.92
CA GLN A 218 -16.77 -12.29 -5.56
C GLN A 218 -16.68 -11.89 -7.03
N ALA A 219 -15.97 -10.79 -7.34
CA ALA A 219 -15.74 -10.34 -8.71
C ALA A 219 -15.09 -11.44 -9.58
N TYR A 220 -14.09 -12.15 -9.04
CA TYR A 220 -13.48 -13.28 -9.74
C TYR A 220 -14.46 -14.44 -9.98
N ILE A 221 -15.31 -14.76 -9.00
CA ILE A 221 -16.32 -15.82 -9.14
C ILE A 221 -17.33 -15.44 -10.21
N ASP A 222 -17.78 -14.20 -10.24
CA ASP A 222 -18.76 -13.70 -11.20
C ASP A 222 -18.21 -13.69 -12.63
N GLU A 223 -16.93 -13.29 -12.79
CA GLU A 223 -16.27 -13.22 -14.09
C GLU A 223 -15.95 -14.62 -14.67
N PHE A 224 -15.40 -15.53 -13.86
CA PHE A 224 -14.84 -16.80 -14.36
C PHE A 224 -15.65 -18.04 -14.00
N GLN A 225 -16.63 -17.92 -13.09
CA GLN A 225 -17.51 -19.01 -12.64
C GLN A 225 -16.76 -20.32 -12.35
N PRO A 226 -15.72 -20.30 -11.48
CA PRO A 226 -14.90 -21.48 -11.24
C PRO A 226 -15.72 -22.58 -10.58
N LEU A 227 -15.64 -23.80 -11.12
CA LEU A 227 -16.35 -24.96 -10.57
C LEU A 227 -15.83 -25.37 -9.17
N ARG A 228 -14.58 -25.03 -8.84
CA ARG A 228 -13.93 -25.28 -7.54
C ARG A 228 -12.68 -24.42 -7.38
N PHE A 229 -12.27 -24.13 -6.14
CA PHE A 229 -10.97 -23.51 -5.85
C PHE A 229 -9.87 -24.58 -5.68
N ASP A 230 -9.41 -25.13 -6.78
CA ASP A 230 -8.23 -25.99 -6.83
C ASP A 230 -6.95 -25.21 -7.15
N LYS A 231 -5.80 -25.90 -7.19
CA LYS A 231 -4.49 -25.26 -7.46
C LYS A 231 -4.49 -24.46 -8.78
N ALA A 232 -5.08 -24.99 -9.84
CA ALA A 232 -5.12 -24.31 -11.14
C ALA A 232 -5.96 -23.03 -11.07
N THR A 233 -7.06 -23.07 -10.31
CA THR A 233 -7.92 -21.90 -10.08
C THR A 233 -7.20 -20.83 -9.26
N ILE A 234 -6.43 -21.23 -8.24
CA ILE A 234 -5.60 -20.29 -7.46
C ILE A 234 -4.53 -19.63 -8.34
N GLU A 235 -3.83 -20.41 -9.17
CA GLU A 235 -2.84 -19.87 -10.11
C GLU A 235 -3.47 -18.92 -11.15
N HIS A 236 -4.72 -19.19 -11.56
CA HIS A 236 -5.46 -18.30 -12.45
C HIS A 236 -5.86 -16.99 -11.73
N TYR A 237 -6.36 -17.10 -10.50
CA TYR A 237 -6.66 -15.96 -9.64
C TYR A 237 -5.43 -15.05 -9.45
N ASP A 238 -4.25 -15.62 -9.14
CA ASP A 238 -3.00 -14.87 -9.02
C ASP A 238 -2.60 -14.15 -10.32
N ARG A 239 -2.84 -14.78 -11.49
CA ARG A 239 -2.58 -14.15 -12.80
C ARG A 239 -3.56 -13.02 -13.08
N TRP A 240 -4.83 -13.20 -12.73
CA TRP A 240 -5.86 -12.17 -12.85
C TRP A 240 -5.51 -10.95 -11.99
N GLU A 241 -5.11 -11.15 -10.73
CA GLU A 241 -4.64 -10.06 -9.86
C GLU A 241 -3.39 -9.35 -10.42
N ARG A 242 -2.42 -10.09 -10.96
CA ARG A 242 -1.23 -9.51 -11.62
C ARG A 242 -1.58 -8.59 -12.79
N ASN A 243 -2.67 -8.89 -13.48
CA ASN A 243 -3.16 -8.09 -14.61
C ASN A 243 -4.02 -6.91 -14.15
N GLY A 244 -4.32 -6.80 -12.86
CA GLY A 244 -5.07 -5.70 -12.28
C GLY A 244 -6.46 -6.06 -11.83
N GLY A 245 -6.85 -7.35 -11.80
CA GLY A 245 -8.09 -7.86 -11.19
C GLY A 245 -9.28 -6.90 -11.21
N ILE A 246 -9.41 -6.12 -10.13
CA ILE A 246 -10.47 -5.12 -9.94
C ILE A 246 -9.99 -3.65 -9.90
N ASP A 247 -8.94 -3.29 -10.64
CA ASP A 247 -8.36 -1.94 -10.70
C ASP A 247 -9.38 -0.91 -11.15
N ASP A 248 -10.20 -1.27 -12.13
CA ASP A 248 -11.20 -0.41 -12.76
C ASP A 248 -12.60 -0.61 -12.13
N MET A 249 -12.69 -1.28 -10.97
CA MET A 249 -13.97 -1.49 -10.32
C MET A 249 -14.52 -0.18 -9.76
N GLU A 250 -15.66 0.26 -10.30
CA GLU A 250 -16.45 1.34 -9.75
C GLU A 250 -17.28 0.84 -8.55
N THR A 251 -17.33 1.65 -7.49
CA THR A 251 -18.18 1.41 -6.32
C THR A 251 -18.45 2.71 -5.59
N THR A 252 -19.60 2.80 -4.91
CA THR A 252 -19.90 3.85 -3.94
C THR A 252 -19.53 3.41 -2.52
N TRP A 253 -19.45 4.35 -1.58
CA TRP A 253 -19.33 4.04 -0.15
C TRP A 253 -20.54 3.25 0.38
N SER A 254 -21.72 3.49 -0.19
CA SER A 254 -22.93 2.72 0.15
C SER A 254 -22.78 1.25 -0.23
N GLN A 255 -22.25 0.95 -1.42
CA GLN A 255 -21.97 -0.42 -1.86
C GLN A 255 -20.84 -1.05 -1.03
N VAL A 256 -19.79 -0.30 -0.68
CA VAL A 256 -18.74 -0.77 0.26
C VAL A 256 -19.36 -1.18 1.59
N LYS A 257 -20.28 -0.37 2.13
CA LYS A 257 -21.01 -0.69 3.37
C LYS A 257 -21.80 -1.99 3.22
N GLU A 258 -22.56 -2.14 2.14
CA GLU A 258 -23.32 -3.37 1.85
C GLU A 258 -22.40 -4.60 1.81
N TYR A 259 -21.31 -4.56 1.03
CA TYR A 259 -20.33 -5.65 0.97
C TYR A 259 -19.72 -5.98 2.33
N MET A 260 -19.42 -4.96 3.15
CA MET A 260 -18.84 -5.17 4.47
C MET A 260 -19.79 -5.94 5.38
N TYR A 261 -21.06 -5.54 5.43
CA TYR A 261 -22.08 -6.17 6.26
C TYR A 261 -22.57 -7.52 5.73
N ASP A 262 -22.50 -7.75 4.42
CA ASP A 262 -22.81 -9.05 3.81
C ASP A 262 -21.70 -10.09 4.03
N SER A 263 -20.45 -9.63 4.14
CA SER A 263 -19.27 -10.50 4.29
C SER A 263 -18.80 -10.69 5.73
N LEU A 264 -19.13 -9.76 6.63
CA LEU A 264 -18.63 -9.75 8.01
C LEU A 264 -19.77 -9.54 9.02
N ASP A 265 -19.66 -10.24 10.15
CA ASP A 265 -20.42 -9.91 11.36
C ASP A 265 -19.53 -9.02 12.23
N LEU A 266 -19.58 -7.70 11.99
CA LEU A 266 -18.68 -6.73 12.64
C LEU A 266 -18.80 -6.76 14.17
N GLY A 267 -20.02 -6.81 14.69
CA GLY A 267 -20.28 -6.86 16.13
C GLY A 267 -19.71 -8.13 16.77
N ALA A 268 -19.90 -9.30 16.13
CA ALA A 268 -19.36 -10.55 16.67
C ALA A 268 -17.83 -10.68 16.50
N GLN A 269 -17.27 -10.17 15.41
CA GLN A 269 -15.84 -10.35 15.08
C GLN A 269 -14.93 -9.30 15.72
N TYR A 270 -15.39 -8.04 15.79
CA TYR A 270 -14.58 -6.90 16.23
C TYR A 270 -15.19 -6.13 17.41
N GLY A 271 -16.45 -6.40 17.76
CA GLY A 271 -17.14 -5.79 18.89
C GLY A 271 -17.92 -4.52 18.52
N GLU A 272 -18.88 -4.15 19.38
CA GLU A 272 -19.81 -3.03 19.14
C GLU A 272 -19.11 -1.66 19.01
N VAL A 273 -17.95 -1.48 19.64
CA VAL A 273 -17.20 -0.21 19.57
C VAL A 273 -16.65 0.00 18.16
N VAL A 274 -16.03 -1.02 17.57
CA VAL A 274 -15.48 -0.97 16.21
C VAL A 274 -16.61 -0.87 15.19
N GLN A 275 -17.70 -1.60 15.39
CA GLN A 275 -18.87 -1.50 14.53
C GLN A 275 -19.42 -0.06 14.50
N ARG A 276 -19.56 0.60 15.66
CA ARG A 276 -20.02 1.99 15.73
C ARG A 276 -19.05 2.96 15.06
N GLU A 277 -17.75 2.80 15.28
CA GLU A 277 -16.72 3.61 14.60
C GLU A 277 -16.84 3.50 13.07
N ILE A 278 -17.03 2.29 12.55
CA ILE A 278 -17.25 2.05 11.12
C ILE A 278 -18.56 2.67 10.64
N ASP A 279 -19.65 2.53 11.39
CA ASP A 279 -20.94 3.11 11.01
C ASP A 279 -20.89 4.63 10.91
N ASP A 280 -20.35 5.29 11.94
CA ASP A 280 -20.21 6.75 12.01
C ASP A 280 -19.33 7.25 10.85
N LEU A 281 -18.20 6.58 10.61
CA LEU A 281 -17.30 6.91 9.50
C LEU A 281 -17.99 6.76 8.13
N LEU A 282 -18.62 5.62 7.87
CA LEU A 282 -19.27 5.38 6.57
C LEU A 282 -20.45 6.33 6.36
N GLU A 283 -21.17 6.73 7.41
CA GLU A 283 -22.23 7.75 7.29
C GLU A 283 -21.66 9.12 6.88
N GLU A 284 -20.53 9.53 7.45
CA GLU A 284 -19.83 10.76 7.04
C GLU A 284 -19.36 10.66 5.57
N LEU A 285 -18.73 9.55 5.20
CA LEU A 285 -18.21 9.32 3.84
C LEU A 285 -19.35 9.27 2.80
N ILE A 286 -20.47 8.60 3.08
CA ILE A 286 -21.64 8.53 2.18
C ILE A 286 -22.31 9.89 2.03
N THR A 287 -22.42 10.67 3.11
CA THR A 287 -23.09 11.98 3.05
C THR A 287 -22.33 12.94 2.16
N SER A 288 -21.00 12.82 2.10
CA SER A 288 -20.15 13.63 1.24
C SER A 288 -20.15 13.26 -0.25
N GLU A 289 -20.72 12.10 -0.63
CA GLU A 289 -20.91 11.72 -2.04
C GLU A 289 -22.04 12.51 -2.74
N LYS A 290 -22.89 13.21 -1.97
CA LYS A 290 -24.07 13.95 -2.47
C LYS A 290 -23.80 15.42 -2.70
#